data_AF-A0A8H3JVQ4-F1
#
_entry.id   AF-A0A8H3JVQ4-F1
#
_cell.length_a   1.000
_cell.length_b   1.000
_cell.length_c   1.000
_cell.angle_alpha   90.00
_cell.angle_beta   90.00
_cell.angle_gamma   90.00
#
_symmetry.space_group_name_H-M   'P 1'
#
loop_
_entity.id
_entity.type
_entity.pdbx_description
1 polymer ?
#
loop_
_entity_poly.entity_id
_entity_poly.type
_entity_poly.pdbx_seq_one_letter_code
_entity_poly.pdbx_strand_id
1 'polypeptide(L)'
;MSDKIPVQYSVDLSTNPSLWEDPNHPESGFRDVSKVDVIFININAASDFRLLRTGTNESIDYTIKQVTKHIARGLYRVISLNVSEYSCVVVFSTEKSREELMWKNGFPWDSERDPQPEVVLK
;
A
#
# COMPACT_ATOMS: atom_id res chain seq x y z
N MET A 1 -6.89 26.98 5.50
CA MET A 1 -6.74 25.76 6.31
C MET A 1 -7.94 24.88 5.95
N SER A 2 -7.72 23.65 5.51
CA SER A 2 -8.79 22.76 5.04
C SER A 2 -9.37 22.02 6.24
N ASP A 3 -10.63 22.30 6.58
CA ASP A 3 -11.42 21.57 7.58
C ASP A 3 -11.72 20.16 7.06
N LYS A 4 -10.72 19.27 7.11
CA LYS A 4 -10.94 17.84 6.90
C LYS A 4 -11.59 17.28 8.17
N ILE A 5 -12.89 16.99 8.08
CA ILE A 5 -13.64 16.31 9.12
C ILE A 5 -12.94 14.98 9.43
N PRO A 6 -12.55 14.71 10.69
CA PRO A 6 -11.95 13.43 11.06
C PRO A 6 -12.95 12.32 10.78
N VAL A 7 -12.64 11.45 9.82
CA VAL A 7 -13.45 10.26 9.56
C VAL A 7 -13.28 9.33 10.74
N GLN A 8 -14.29 9.21 11.59
CA GLN A 8 -14.34 8.20 12.64
C GLN A 8 -14.76 6.87 12.02
N TYR A 9 -13.85 5.90 12.03
CA TYR A 9 -14.14 4.52 11.65
C TYR A 9 -13.71 3.59 12.78
N SER A 10 -14.50 2.56 13.06
CA SER A 10 -14.14 1.50 14.00
C SER A 10 -13.40 0.41 13.24
N VAL A 11 -12.11 0.22 13.54
CA VAL A 11 -11.37 -0.95 13.06
C VAL A 11 -11.52 -2.05 14.09
N ASP A 12 -11.91 -3.24 13.65
CA ASP A 12 -11.69 -4.43 14.47
C ASP A 12 -10.19 -4.72 14.53
N LEU A 13 -9.60 -4.30 15.64
CA LEU A 13 -8.19 -4.44 15.94
C LEU A 13 -7.69 -5.90 15.86
N SER A 14 -8.56 -6.89 16.11
CA SER A 14 -8.18 -8.31 16.01
C SER A 14 -7.91 -8.77 14.57
N THR A 15 -8.45 -8.05 13.58
CA THR A 15 -8.28 -8.35 12.15
C THR A 15 -7.06 -7.65 11.55
N ASN A 16 -6.39 -6.76 12.29
CA ASN A 16 -5.26 -6.02 11.78
C ASN A 16 -3.94 -6.79 12.02
N PRO A 17 -3.19 -7.17 10.97
CA PRO A 17 -1.95 -7.92 11.15
C PRO A 17 -0.82 -7.11 11.81
N SER A 18 -1.00 -5.79 12.03
CA SER A 18 -0.06 -4.94 12.78
C SER A 18 -0.24 -5.07 14.29
N LEU A 19 -1.32 -5.73 14.71
CA LEU A 19 -1.66 -6.05 16.09
C LEU A 19 -1.47 -7.52 16.43
N TRP A 20 -1.02 -8.34 15.46
CA TRP A 20 -0.53 -9.67 15.75
C TRP A 20 0.70 -9.53 16.63
N GLU A 21 0.60 -10.00 17.87
CA GLU A 21 1.59 -9.79 18.92
C GLU A 21 2.96 -10.31 18.47
N ASP A 22 3.88 -9.39 18.17
CA ASP A 22 5.30 -9.71 18.27
C ASP A 22 5.62 -9.71 19.77
N PRO A 23 6.06 -10.85 20.36
CA PRO A 23 6.38 -10.94 21.78
C PRO A 23 7.52 -10.01 22.22
N ASN A 24 8.19 -9.33 21.28
CA ASN A 24 9.24 -8.35 21.56
C ASN A 24 8.79 -6.89 21.42
N HIS A 25 7.53 -6.63 21.07
CA HIS A 25 7.06 -5.26 20.85
C HIS A 25 6.69 -4.58 22.17
N PRO A 26 7.22 -3.38 22.50
CA PRO A 26 6.86 -2.68 23.71
C PRO A 26 5.35 -2.40 23.76
N GLU A 27 4.72 -2.73 24.89
CA GLU A 27 3.27 -2.59 25.12
C GLU A 27 2.80 -1.13 25.12
N SER A 28 3.71 -0.17 25.33
CA SER A 28 3.39 1.25 25.44
C SER A 28 3.91 2.05 24.24
N GLY A 29 3.00 2.66 23.47
CA GLY A 29 3.31 3.60 22.40
C GLY A 29 2.10 3.95 21.54
N PHE A 30 2.16 5.07 20.80
CA PHE A 30 1.20 5.37 19.74
C PHE A 30 1.44 4.37 18.60
N ARG A 31 0.46 3.51 18.33
CA ARG A 31 0.46 2.62 17.16
C ARG A 31 -0.27 3.33 16.03
N ASP A 32 0.46 3.62 14.95
CA ASP A 32 -0.13 4.15 13.73
C ASP A 32 -0.82 3.01 12.98
N VAL A 33 -2.10 2.81 13.30
CA VAL A 33 -2.93 1.77 12.71
C VAL A 33 -3.66 2.37 11.52
N SER A 34 -3.22 1.99 10.32
CA SER A 34 -3.93 2.35 9.09
C SER A 34 -5.25 1.59 8.98
N LYS A 35 -6.29 2.26 8.46
CA LYS A 35 -7.58 1.65 8.12
C LYS A 35 -7.46 0.42 7.22
N VAL A 36 -6.59 0.52 6.21
CA VAL A 36 -6.30 -0.53 5.24
C VAL A 36 -4.80 -0.83 5.30
N ASP A 37 -4.48 -2.07 5.66
CA ASP A 37 -3.10 -2.59 5.62
C ASP A 37 -2.77 -3.08 4.20
N VAL A 38 -1.66 -2.62 3.63
CA VAL A 38 -1.28 -2.90 2.25
C VAL A 38 0.12 -3.52 2.21
N ILE A 39 0.19 -4.74 1.67
CA ILE A 39 1.42 -5.52 1.60
C ILE A 39 1.77 -5.77 0.14
N PHE A 40 2.94 -5.32 -0.26
CA PHE A 40 3.54 -5.46 -1.58
C PHE A 40 4.66 -6.49 -1.50
N ILE A 41 4.54 -7.60 -2.23
CA ILE A 41 5.51 -8.70 -2.26
C ILE A 41 6.02 -8.86 -3.69
N ASN A 42 7.31 -8.62 -3.91
CA ASN A 42 7.94 -8.85 -5.20
C ASN A 42 8.65 -10.20 -5.23
N ILE A 43 8.21 -11.07 -6.13
CA ILE A 43 8.77 -12.42 -6.27
C ILE A 43 9.97 -12.49 -7.23
N ASN A 44 10.26 -11.41 -7.96
CA ASN A 44 11.32 -11.43 -8.95
C ASN A 44 12.70 -11.33 -8.28
N ALA A 45 13.50 -12.39 -8.40
CA ALA A 45 14.84 -12.49 -7.83
C ALA A 45 15.81 -11.40 -8.33
N ALA A 46 15.61 -10.88 -9.54
CA ALA A 46 16.50 -9.90 -10.16
C ALA A 46 16.39 -8.47 -9.57
N SER A 47 15.31 -8.18 -8.83
CA SER A 47 15.14 -6.90 -8.12
C SER A 47 15.64 -6.98 -6.68
N ASP A 48 16.15 -5.86 -6.16
CA ASP A 48 16.50 -5.67 -4.75
C ASP A 48 15.28 -5.38 -3.86
N PHE A 49 14.14 -5.05 -4.47
CA PHE A 49 12.87 -4.87 -3.77
C PHE A 49 12.22 -6.22 -3.51
N ARG A 50 12.02 -6.58 -2.23
CA ARG A 50 11.38 -7.84 -1.80
C ARG A 50 9.99 -7.63 -1.22
N LEU A 51 9.89 -6.72 -0.26
CA LEU A 51 8.66 -6.50 0.49
C LEU A 51 8.54 -5.01 0.87
N LEU A 52 7.31 -4.53 0.83
CA LEU A 52 6.90 -3.31 1.49
C LEU A 52 5.56 -3.56 2.16
N ARG A 53 5.49 -3.22 3.45
CA ARG A 53 4.24 -3.11 4.18
C ARG A 53 3.99 -1.64 4.46
N THR A 54 2.80 -1.18 4.10
CA THR A 54 2.35 0.21 4.26
C THR A 54 0.85 0.18 4.56
N GLY A 55 0.23 1.34 4.68
CA GLY A 55 -1.20 1.43 4.88
C GLY A 55 -1.73 2.79 4.50
N THR A 56 -3.06 2.87 4.42
CA THR A 56 -3.78 4.12 4.17
C THR A 56 -5.01 4.20 5.07
N ASN A 57 -5.43 5.43 5.37
CA ASN A 57 -6.69 5.72 6.06
C ASN A 57 -7.88 5.90 5.11
N GLU A 58 -7.63 5.78 3.80
CA GLU A 58 -8.66 5.80 2.75
C GLU A 58 -9.43 4.47 2.65
N SER A 59 -10.36 4.36 1.71
CA SER A 59 -11.10 3.11 1.45
C SER A 59 -10.27 2.08 0.69
N ILE A 60 -10.70 0.82 0.73
CA ILE A 60 -10.08 -0.24 -0.08
C ILE A 60 -10.13 0.08 -1.58
N ASP A 61 -11.19 0.74 -2.05
CA ASP A 61 -11.33 1.19 -3.44
C ASP A 61 -10.21 2.15 -3.85
N TYR A 62 -9.77 3.02 -2.92
CA TYR A 62 -8.63 3.89 -3.16
C TYR A 62 -7.36 3.06 -3.37
N THR A 63 -7.10 2.07 -2.52
CA THR A 63 -5.95 1.17 -2.65
C THR A 63 -5.98 0.41 -3.99
N ILE A 64 -7.14 -0.15 -4.37
CA ILE A 64 -7.29 -0.86 -5.65
C ILE A 64 -7.00 0.09 -6.81
N LYS A 65 -7.55 1.32 -6.79
CA LYS A 65 -7.27 2.33 -7.83
C LYS A 65 -5.78 2.64 -7.95
N GLN A 66 -5.06 2.74 -6.83
CA GLN A 66 -3.61 2.95 -6.81
C GLN A 66 -2.87 1.77 -7.45
N VAL A 67 -3.19 0.53 -7.06
CA VAL A 67 -2.63 -0.68 -7.69
C VAL A 67 -2.89 -0.69 -9.20
N THR A 68 -4.11 -0.39 -9.64
CA THR A 68 -4.44 -0.37 -11.07
C THR A 68 -3.64 0.69 -11.83
N LYS A 69 -3.47 1.89 -11.25
CA LYS A 69 -2.61 2.93 -11.84
C LYS A 69 -1.17 2.45 -12.00
N HIS A 70 -0.60 1.80 -10.99
CA HIS A 70 0.76 1.25 -11.07
C HIS A 70 0.91 0.23 -12.20
N ILE A 71 -0.08 -0.65 -12.38
CA ILE A 71 -0.09 -1.63 -13.47
C ILE A 71 -0.14 -0.92 -14.83
N ALA A 72 -1.03 0.06 -14.98
CA ALA A 72 -1.19 0.77 -16.23
C ALA A 72 0.04 1.62 -16.61
N ARG A 73 0.79 2.11 -15.62
CA ARG A 73 2.09 2.76 -15.81
C ARG A 73 3.23 1.78 -16.08
N GLY A 74 2.97 0.47 -16.06
CA GLY A 74 3.97 -0.56 -16.33
C GLY A 74 5.04 -0.71 -15.24
N LEU A 75 4.73 -0.34 -13.99
CA LEU A 75 5.69 -0.44 -12.89
C LEU A 75 6.00 -1.90 -12.52
N TYR A 76 4.98 -2.75 -12.63
CA TYR A 76 5.08 -4.17 -12.34
C TYR A 76 3.93 -4.94 -12.98
N ARG A 77 4.09 -6.26 -13.03
CA ARG A 77 3.02 -7.20 -13.35
C ARG A 77 2.47 -7.84 -12.08
N VAL A 78 1.16 -7.75 -11.86
CA VAL A 78 0.50 -8.46 -10.75
C VAL A 78 0.45 -9.96 -11.04
N ILE A 79 0.82 -10.75 -10.04
CA ILE A 79 0.77 -12.21 -10.04
C ILE A 79 -0.43 -12.69 -9.22
N SER A 80 -0.67 -12.07 -8.07
CA SER A 80 -1.82 -12.33 -7.22
C SER A 80 -2.23 -11.07 -6.47
N LEU A 81 -3.53 -10.89 -6.27
CA LEU A 81 -4.12 -9.79 -5.53
C LEU A 81 -5.18 -10.35 -4.59
N ASN A 82 -4.95 -10.23 -3.29
CA ASN A 82 -5.90 -10.62 -2.24
C ASN A 82 -6.41 -9.36 -1.56
N VAL A 83 -7.73 -9.20 -1.50
CA VAL A 83 -8.36 -7.96 -1.06
C VAL A 83 -9.49 -8.30 -0.09
N SER A 84 -9.50 -7.60 1.04
CA SER A 84 -10.59 -7.52 2.01
C SER A 84 -10.85 -6.06 2.37
N GLU A 85 -11.89 -5.81 3.16
CA GLU A 85 -12.25 -4.44 3.56
C GLU A 85 -11.10 -3.67 4.24
N TYR A 86 -10.24 -4.38 4.98
CA TYR A 86 -9.17 -3.80 5.79
C TYR A 86 -7.77 -4.23 5.35
N SER A 87 -7.63 -5.04 4.30
CA SER A 87 -6.33 -5.53 3.85
C SER A 87 -6.23 -5.69 2.34
N CYS A 88 -5.07 -5.35 1.78
CA CYS A 88 -4.73 -5.58 0.39
C CYS A 88 -3.34 -6.17 0.28
N VAL A 89 -3.23 -7.41 -0.20
CA VAL A 89 -1.94 -8.06 -0.46
C VAL A 89 -1.74 -8.18 -1.96
N VAL A 90 -0.72 -7.49 -2.45
CA VAL A 90 -0.31 -7.44 -3.84
C VAL A 90 0.98 -8.24 -4.00
N VAL A 91 0.88 -9.41 -4.63
CA VAL A 91 2.03 -10.18 -5.07
C VAL A 91 2.30 -9.82 -6.53
N PHE A 92 3.49 -9.31 -6.81
CA PHE A 92 3.85 -8.83 -8.14
C PHE A 92 5.26 -9.26 -8.53
N SER A 93 5.61 -9.01 -9.79
CA SER A 93 6.91 -9.28 -10.36
C SER A 93 7.40 -8.05 -11.11
N THR A 94 8.58 -7.56 -10.76
CA THR A 94 9.29 -6.51 -11.50
C THR A 94 10.79 -6.63 -11.31
N GLU A 95 11.55 -6.30 -12.34
CA GLU A 95 13.02 -6.20 -12.28
C GLU A 95 13.50 -4.84 -11.78
N LYS A 96 12.59 -3.85 -11.72
CA LYS A 96 12.87 -2.49 -11.24
C LYS A 96 13.37 -2.51 -9.80
N SER A 97 14.31 -1.64 -9.49
CA SER A 97 14.85 -1.52 -8.13
C SER A 97 13.86 -0.84 -7.18
N ARG A 98 14.09 -0.98 -5.87
CA ARG A 98 13.33 -0.24 -4.86
C ARG A 98 13.38 1.27 -5.10
N GLU A 99 14.56 1.79 -5.41
CA GLU A 99 14.75 3.22 -5.69
C GLU A 99 13.97 3.67 -6.92
N GLU A 100 13.99 2.88 -8.00
CA GLU A 100 13.26 3.19 -9.22
C GLU A 100 11.74 3.21 -8.97
N LEU A 101 11.22 2.28 -8.17
CA LEU A 101 9.81 2.27 -7.79
C LEU A 101 9.45 3.48 -6.92
N MET A 102 10.21 3.72 -5.85
CA MET A 102 9.87 4.72 -4.82
C MET A 102 10.07 6.17 -5.25
N TRP A 103 11.10 6.46 -6.05
CA TRP A 103 11.52 7.84 -6.32
C TRP A 103 10.90 8.45 -7.58
N LYS A 104 10.51 7.63 -8.57
CA LYS A 104 10.17 8.12 -9.91
C LYS A 104 8.73 7.89 -10.34
N ASN A 105 7.95 7.13 -9.58
CA ASN A 105 6.74 6.51 -10.11
C ASN A 105 5.51 6.53 -9.19
N GLY A 106 5.54 7.32 -8.11
CA GLY A 106 4.42 7.42 -7.17
C GLY A 106 4.08 6.11 -6.46
N PHE A 107 5.03 5.17 -6.35
CA PHE A 107 4.86 3.95 -5.56
C PHE A 107 5.30 4.21 -4.11
N PRO A 108 4.56 3.72 -3.10
CA PRO A 108 3.28 2.99 -3.19
C PRO A 108 2.04 3.90 -3.30
N TRP A 109 2.21 5.22 -3.16
CA TRP A 109 1.11 6.19 -3.13
C TRP A 109 1.43 7.41 -4.01
N ASP A 110 0.49 7.79 -4.88
CA ASP A 110 0.56 9.05 -5.62
C ASP A 110 0.69 10.25 -4.66
N SER A 111 1.52 11.23 -5.02
CA SER A 111 1.73 12.47 -4.26
C SER A 111 1.25 13.67 -5.06
N GLU A 112 0.58 14.64 -4.41
CA GLU A 112 0.20 15.91 -5.04
C GLU A 112 1.42 16.72 -5.53
N ARG A 113 2.60 16.48 -4.95
CA ARG A 113 3.85 17.16 -5.31
C ARG A 113 4.60 16.49 -6.46
N ASP A 114 4.18 15.29 -6.85
CA ASP A 114 4.75 14.51 -7.94
C ASP A 114 3.64 13.86 -8.77
N PRO A 115 2.91 14.67 -9.56
CA PRO A 115 1.78 14.20 -10.33
C PRO A 115 2.25 13.21 -11.39
N GLN A 116 1.80 11.97 -11.21
CA GLN A 116 2.09 10.89 -12.15
C GLN A 116 1.19 10.98 -13.38
N PRO A 117 1.60 10.43 -14.54
CA PRO A 117 0.78 10.42 -15.75
C PRO A 117 -0.64 9.91 -15.47
N GLU A 118 -1.64 10.62 -16.00
CA GLU A 118 -3.04 10.19 -15.89
C GLU A 118 -3.23 8.85 -16.59
N VAL A 119 -3.86 7.94 -15.87
CA VAL A 119 -4.25 6.64 -16.39
C VAL A 119 -5.76 6.69 -16.64
N VAL A 120 -6.16 6.65 -17.90
CA VAL A 120 -7.57 6.45 -18.26
C VAL A 120 -7.88 4.95 -18.17
N LEU A 121 -8.50 4.55 -17.06
CA LEU A 121 -9.08 3.23 -16.92
C LEU A 121 -10.39 3.21 -17.73
N LYS A 122 -10.35 2.63 -18.93
CA LYS A 122 -11.53 2.43 -19.79
C LYS A 122 -12.33 1.22 -19.35
#